data_AF-A0A7S8E8V3-F1
#
_entry.id   AF-A0A7S8E8V3-F1
#
_cell.length_a   1.000
_cell.length_b   1.000
_cell.length_c   1.000
_cell.angle_alpha   90.00
_cell.angle_beta   90.00
_cell.angle_gamma   90.00
#
_symmetry.space_group_name_H-M   'P 1'
#
loop_
_entity.id
_entity.type
_entity.pdbx_description
1 polymer ?
#
loop_
_entity_poly.entity_id
_entity_poly.type
_entity_poly.pdbx_seq_one_letter_code
_entity_poly.pdbx_strand_id
1 'polypeptide(L)'
;MQKRHFLVRANADGGYRLREVSADVARGVHQFVTTVGRCQPSTDREWIFYFMHMTISRQRANEIASELVHEVCDEQPADCAELKSTDKST
;
A
#
# COMPACT_ATOMS: atom_id res chain seq x y z
N MET A 1 -4.21 6.52 14.46
CA MET A 1 -3.57 5.90 13.30
C MET A 1 -4.39 6.24 12.06
N GLN A 2 -3.82 7.05 11.16
CA GLN A 2 -4.42 7.42 9.88
C GLN A 2 -4.28 6.26 8.90
N LYS A 3 -5.34 5.98 8.13
CA LYS A 3 -5.35 4.88 7.16
C LYS A 3 -5.56 5.43 5.77
N ARG A 4 -4.67 5.04 4.85
CA ARG A 4 -4.84 5.26 3.41
C ARG A 4 -5.21 3.94 2.73
N HIS A 5 -6.08 4.01 1.74
CA HIS A 5 -6.68 2.84 1.11
C HIS A 5 -6.45 2.89 -0.39
N PHE A 6 -5.84 1.85 -0.94
CA PHE A 6 -5.45 1.80 -2.35
C PHE A 6 -6.00 0.57 -3.06
N LEU A 7 -6.66 0.77 -4.18
CA LEU A 7 -6.94 -0.29 -5.13
C LEU A 7 -5.67 -0.59 -5.91
N VAL A 8 -5.33 -1.87 -6.01
CA VAL A 8 -4.19 -2.35 -6.79
C VAL A 8 -4.70 -3.18 -7.96
N ARG A 9 -4.23 -2.84 -9.15
CA ARG A 9 -4.41 -3.65 -10.36
C ARG A 9 -3.05 -3.90 -11.00
N ALA A 10 -2.78 -5.14 -11.38
CA ALA A 10 -1.64 -5.45 -12.22
C ALA A 10 -1.84 -4.88 -13.63
N ASN A 11 -0.79 -4.28 -14.18
CA ASN A 11 -0.72 -3.89 -15.57
C ASN A 11 -0.16 -5.05 -16.42
N ALA A 12 -0.35 -4.98 -17.74
CA ALA A 12 0.14 -6.01 -18.66
C ALA A 12 1.68 -6.08 -18.76
N ASP A 13 2.37 -5.00 -18.38
CA ASP A 13 3.83 -4.88 -18.35
C ASP A 13 4.47 -5.44 -17.08
N GLY A 14 3.68 -5.98 -16.15
CA GLY A 14 4.15 -6.51 -14.87
C GLY A 14 4.24 -5.47 -13.75
N GLY A 15 3.92 -4.20 -14.02
CA GLY A 15 3.80 -3.17 -12.99
C GLY A 15 2.44 -3.18 -12.29
N TYR A 16 2.26 -2.24 -11.35
CA TYR A 16 1.00 -2.06 -10.64
C TYR A 16 0.47 -0.64 -10.83
N ARG A 17 -0.85 -0.52 -10.98
CA ARG A 17 -1.55 0.75 -10.92
C ARG A 17 -2.24 0.88 -9.57
N LEU A 18 -1.97 2.01 -8.90
CA LEU A 18 -2.60 2.41 -7.66
C LEU A 18 -3.73 3.41 -7.90
N ARG A 19 -4.81 3.26 -7.13
CA ARG A 19 -5.84 4.30 -7.01
C ARG A 19 -6.24 4.43 -5.55
N GLU A 20 -6.00 5.60 -4.97
CA GLU A 20 -6.49 5.91 -3.63
C GLU A 20 -8.01 6.02 -3.62
N VAL A 21 -8.62 5.51 -2.56
CA VAL A 21 -10.07 5.54 -2.34
C VAL A 21 -10.39 5.95 -0.91
N SER A 22 -11.58 6.51 -0.69
CA SER A 22 -12.04 6.82 0.67
C SER A 22 -12.32 5.56 1.48
N ALA A 23 -12.35 5.69 2.81
CA ALA A 23 -12.61 4.58 3.73
C ALA A 23 -13.98 3.91 3.48
N ASP A 24 -15.00 4.67 3.07
CA ASP A 24 -16.33 4.12 2.77
C ASP A 24 -16.30 3.24 1.52
N VAL A 25 -15.59 3.68 0.46
CA VAL A 25 -15.38 2.88 -0.74
C VAL A 25 -14.55 1.65 -0.42
N ALA A 26 -13.49 1.79 0.38
CA ALA A 26 -12.63 0.69 0.80
C ALA A 26 -13.40 -0.42 1.54
N ARG A 27 -14.40 -0.05 2.36
CA ARG A 27 -15.27 -1.01 3.04
C ARG A 27 -16.09 -1.86 2.07
N GLY A 28 -16.63 -1.24 1.02
CA GLY A 28 -17.35 -1.95 -0.03
C GLY A 28 -16.42 -2.85 -0.85
N VAL A 29 -15.29 -2.29 -1.30
CA VAL A 29 -14.26 -3.00 -2.07
C VAL A 29 -13.74 -4.24 -1.34
N HIS A 30 -13.54 -4.15 -0.02
CA HIS A 30 -12.99 -5.24 0.76
C HIS A 30 -13.80 -6.55 0.64
N GLN A 31 -15.09 -6.45 0.30
CA GLN A 31 -15.97 -7.61 0.10
C GLN A 31 -15.70 -8.37 -1.21
N PHE A 32 -15.00 -7.74 -2.17
CA PHE A 32 -14.81 -8.27 -3.53
C PHE A 32 -13.33 -8.56 -3.87
N VAL A 33 -12.40 -8.21 -2.99
CA VAL A 33 -10.96 -8.42 -3.22
C VAL A 33 -10.55 -9.82 -2.82
N THR A 34 -9.52 -10.33 -3.48
CA THR A 34 -8.97 -11.66 -3.17
C THR A 34 -7.99 -11.59 -2.00
N THR A 35 -7.10 -10.60 -2.01
CA THR A 35 -6.02 -10.47 -1.02
C THR A 35 -5.82 -9.01 -0.65
N VAL A 36 -5.47 -8.78 0.62
CA VAL A 36 -5.12 -7.46 1.16
C VAL A 36 -3.67 -7.47 1.63
N GLY A 37 -2.87 -6.55 1.09
CA GLY A 37 -1.55 -6.22 1.60
C GLY A 37 -1.60 -5.01 2.52
N ARG A 38 -0.67 -4.92 3.45
CA ARG A 38 -0.56 -3.80 4.39
C ARG A 38 0.89 -3.40 4.57
N CYS A 39 1.12 -2.09 4.63
CA CYS A 39 2.41 -1.52 4.94
C CYS A 39 2.20 -0.38 5.93
N GLN A 40 3.09 -0.24 6.91
CA GLN A 40 3.05 0.81 7.91
C GLN A 40 4.29 1.70 7.72
N PRO A 41 4.22 2.76 6.88
CA PRO A 41 5.37 3.63 6.64
C PRO A 41 5.78 4.45 7.86
N SER A 42 4.88 4.68 8.82
CA SER A 42 5.20 5.41 10.05
C SER A 42 4.39 4.91 11.23
N THR A 43 4.74 5.35 12.43
CA THR A 43 4.03 5.00 13.67
C THR A 43 2.57 5.40 13.66
N ASP A 44 2.21 6.44 12.90
CA ASP A 44 0.86 6.99 12.83
C ASP A 44 0.10 6.66 11.53
N ARG A 45 0.74 6.11 10.49
CA ARG A 45 0.12 5.82 9.18
C ARG A 45 0.18 4.34 8.81
N GLU A 46 -0.97 3.77 8.46
CA GLU A 46 -1.09 2.44 7.85
C GLU A 46 -1.67 2.59 6.44
N TRP A 47 -1.03 1.97 5.45
CA TRP A 47 -1.50 1.94 4.07
C TRP A 47 -2.00 0.54 3.75
N ILE A 48 -3.24 0.46 3.24
CA ILE A 48 -3.92 -0.80 2.97
C ILE A 48 -4.15 -0.94 1.47
N PHE A 49 -3.69 -2.05 0.92
CA PHE A 49 -3.67 -2.35 -0.50
C PHE A 49 -4.63 -3.48 -0.83
N TYR A 50 -5.60 -3.19 -1.69
CA TYR A 50 -6.67 -4.10 -2.10
C TYR A 50 -6.37 -4.66 -3.48
N PHE A 51 -5.86 -5.90 -3.53
CA PHE A 51 -5.44 -6.54 -4.78
C PHE A 51 -6.64 -7.14 -5.50
N MET A 52 -7.06 -6.49 -6.59
CA MET A 52 -8.22 -6.89 -7.38
C MET A 52 -7.84 -7.98 -8.38
N HIS A 53 -8.53 -9.12 -8.36
CA HIS A 53 -8.35 -10.23 -9.31
C HIS A 53 -6.93 -10.83 -9.36
N MET A 54 -6.22 -10.78 -8.24
CA MET A 54 -4.88 -11.36 -8.11
C MET A 54 -4.90 -12.52 -7.11
N THR A 55 -4.37 -13.66 -7.52
CA THR A 55 -4.22 -14.83 -6.65
C THR A 55 -2.80 -14.84 -6.08
N ILE A 56 -2.58 -14.07 -5.04
CA ILE A 56 -1.29 -13.98 -4.34
C ILE A 56 -1.45 -14.23 -2.85
N SER A 57 -0.41 -14.77 -2.22
CA SER A 57 -0.39 -14.98 -0.77
C SER A 57 -0.41 -13.64 -0.03
N ARG A 58 -0.84 -13.66 1.23
CA ARG A 58 -0.79 -12.48 2.10
C ARG A 58 0.63 -11.94 2.25
N GLN A 59 1.61 -12.83 2.40
CA GLN A 59 3.02 -12.45 2.50
C GLN A 59 3.46 -11.70 1.24
N ARG A 60 3.17 -12.25 0.04
CA ARG A 60 3.52 -11.59 -1.21
C ARG A 60 2.80 -10.25 -1.40
N ALA A 61 1.54 -10.15 -0.96
CA ALA A 61 0.80 -8.90 -0.99
C ALA A 61 1.41 -7.82 -0.08
N ASN A 62 1.95 -8.20 1.08
CA ASN A 62 2.66 -7.27 1.97
C ASN A 62 4.01 -6.84 1.38
N GLU A 63 4.75 -7.75 0.74
CA GLU A 63 6.00 -7.42 0.03
C GLU A 63 5.73 -6.39 -1.07
N ILE A 64 4.75 -6.65 -1.94
CA ILE A 64 4.36 -5.71 -3.01
C ILE A 64 3.86 -4.38 -2.42
N ALA A 65 3.07 -4.41 -1.34
CA ALA A 65 2.64 -3.18 -0.66
C ALA A 65 3.83 -2.36 -0.14
N SER A 66 4.87 -3.02 0.38
CA SER A 66 6.09 -2.36 0.81
C SER A 66 6.83 -1.74 -0.37
N GLU A 67 7.04 -2.50 -1.47
CA GLU A 67 7.66 -2.01 -2.71
C GLU A 67 6.94 -0.74 -3.21
N LEU A 68 5.60 -0.78 -3.29
CA LEU A 68 4.77 0.33 -3.76
C LEU A 68 4.79 1.55 -2.85
N VAL A 69 4.90 1.37 -1.54
CA VAL A 69 5.09 2.50 -0.62
C VAL A 69 6.41 3.19 -0.91
N HIS A 70 7.50 2.44 -1.09
CA HIS A 70 8.81 3.04 -1.38
C HIS A 70 8.77 3.86 -2.68
N GLU A 71 8.17 3.31 -3.75
CA GLU A 71 8.00 4.04 -5.03
C GLU A 71 7.24 5.36 -4.85
N VAL A 72 6.09 5.34 -4.17
CA VAL A 72 5.30 6.55 -3.93
C VAL A 72 6.04 7.54 -3.03
N CYS A 73 6.75 7.06 -2.02
CA CYS A 73 7.54 7.89 -1.12
C CYS A 73 8.75 8.55 -1.80
N ASP A 74 9.39 7.85 -2.74
CA ASP A 74 10.52 8.37 -3.50
C ASP A 74 10.07 9.45 -4.49
N GLU A 75 8.92 9.25 -5.13
CA GLU A 75 8.31 10.26 -6.03
C GLU A 75 7.71 11.45 -5.27
N GLN A 76 7.14 11.21 -4.08
CA GLN A 76 6.44 12.21 -3.27
C GLN A 76 6.88 12.15 -1.80
N PRO A 77 8.07 12.70 -1.48
CA PRO A 77 8.65 12.59 -0.13
C PRO A 77 7.81 13.19 0.98
N ALA A 78 6.94 14.17 0.66
CA ALA A 78 6.04 14.81 1.62
C ALA A 78 4.99 13.84 2.20
N ASP A 79 4.57 12.85 1.41
CA ASP A 79 3.61 11.81 1.83
C ASP A 79 4.23 10.81 2.81
N CYS A 80 5.56 10.84 2.93
CA CYS A 80 6.35 9.88 3.69
C CYS A 80 7.38 10.55 4.61
N ALA A 81 7.23 11.84 4.88
CA ALA A 81 8.21 12.69 5.57
C ALA A 81 8.51 12.32 7.05
N GLU A 82 8.08 11.14 7.51
CA GLU A 82 8.41 10.58 8.82
C GLU A 82 9.26 9.28 8.74
N LEU A 83 9.51 8.74 7.55
CA LEU A 83 10.33 7.53 7.33
C LEU A 83 11.83 7.75 7.65
N LYS A 84 12.31 8.99 7.71
CA LYS A 84 13.75 9.32 7.86
C LYS A 84 14.28 9.32 9.30
N SER A 85 13.51 8.94 10.32
CA SER A 85 13.97 9.03 11.72
C SER A 85 14.63 7.77 12.29
N THR A 86 14.72 6.65 11.56
CA THR A 86 15.25 5.38 12.11
C THR A 86 16.29 4.72 11.21
N ASP A 87 17.22 5.51 10.68
CA ASP A 87 18.52 4.98 10.21
C ASP A 87 19.67 5.83 10.75
N LYS A 88 19.80 5.83 12.08
CA LYS A 88 21.02 6.18 12.81
C LYS A 88 21.10 5.33 14.08
N SER A 89 21.77 4.20 13.99
CA SER A 89 22.54 3.53 15.07
C SER A 89 23.36 2.47 14.35
N THR A 90 24.55 2.82 13.84
CA THR A 90 25.85 2.68 14.52
C THR A 90 26.16 1.22 14.85
#